data_AF-A0A845SQ17-F1
#
_entry.id   AF-A0A845SQ17-F1
#
_cell.length_a   1.000
_cell.length_b   1.000
_cell.length_c   1.000
_cell.angle_alpha   90.00
_cell.angle_beta   90.00
_cell.angle_gamma   90.00
#
_symmetry.space_group_name_H-M   'P 1'
#
loop_
_entity.id
_entity.type
_entity.pdbx_description
1 polymer ?
#
loop_
_entity_poly.entity_id
_entity_poly.type
_entity_poly.pdbx_seq_one_letter_code
_entity_poly.pdbx_strand_id
1 'polypeptide(L)'
;MSSSISAGKTPRKKGTGSIRRYANGVWQSSFTYKGQRFYLEAVSRDEASGKLEAAKQFADSGSFDGTKESLHQFLLQQGYPSGTKRTVPAVISSYNINRNTATSWRVSVNVQGVNYRIGAVSEEEARAKYIAFEAAVLKGEFHGSNESLDAILKAAGFVAGRFHSVRLKKGTSKHGPFKNGIRRRAEGYYEGRYTYHRKTESVYAPTEKEAEKKLRAIKTAIDDGSYIGKNNETLCGYLMFWVGFSGQTRLRPSTQRKYRSYVIDHFIPYFGDQRLQATTTELLQEFFQTKTISGRADGKEGGLSHKTLTDMRNMLSKALNYAVNPKRLLQFNPAREIELKFRKAKEIPIMTEDQMELLIENAMAGDNPVGWAIVILLRTGMRKGELLGLRLSCIGPRISTFSIEKSLVRIYHPNKQQAADYERIDTWAKTRNKTGLYLGPPKTESSSRCFPVGRQVKECVRNLIAYQEKLLGHSIEQCPNHGLDNFLLVTPLLRPYDPKAFEEHFKKFLSQCGILDISVHSTRHSFTTDMLEKFPEELSSISEIVGHASKSTTLRYAHGREKKKIQLMDSF
;
A
#
# COMPACT_ATOMS: atom_id res chain seq x y z
N MET A 1 -37.97 23.83 5.38
CA MET A 1 -37.34 25.09 4.92
C MET A 1 -35.84 24.97 5.16
N SER A 2 -35.06 24.84 4.09
CA SER A 2 -33.62 24.60 4.12
C SER A 2 -32.93 25.70 3.33
N SER A 3 -32.11 26.53 3.98
CA SER A 3 -31.29 27.54 3.30
C SER A 3 -29.81 27.31 3.62
N SER A 4 -29.07 27.08 2.54
CA SER A 4 -27.65 26.79 2.41
C SER A 4 -26.73 27.96 2.76
N ILE A 5 -25.64 27.66 3.45
CA ILE A 5 -24.51 28.55 3.74
C ILE A 5 -23.59 28.61 2.52
N SER A 6 -23.42 29.79 1.90
CA SER A 6 -22.42 30.03 0.86
C SER A 6 -21.17 30.69 1.44
N ALA A 7 -20.01 30.06 1.23
CA ALA A 7 -18.70 30.55 1.64
C ALA A 7 -18.33 31.87 0.95
N GLY A 8 -17.96 32.87 1.77
CA GLY A 8 -17.56 34.21 1.35
C GLY A 8 -16.23 34.24 0.59
N LYS A 9 -16.19 35.05 -0.46
CA LYS A 9 -14.95 35.50 -1.12
C LYS A 9 -14.34 36.62 -0.29
N THR A 10 -13.10 36.44 0.15
CA THR A 10 -12.28 37.48 0.80
C THR A 10 -11.98 38.62 -0.20
N PRO A 11 -12.09 39.90 0.20
CA PRO A 11 -11.76 41.03 -0.67
C PRO A 11 -10.24 41.16 -0.83
N ARG A 12 -9.76 41.43 -2.05
CA ARG A 12 -8.32 41.61 -2.36
C ARG A 12 -7.79 42.89 -1.69
N LYS A 13 -6.69 42.77 -0.94
CA LYS A 13 -5.95 43.90 -0.33
C LYS A 13 -5.50 44.91 -1.40
N LYS A 14 -5.73 46.21 -1.13
CA LYS A 14 -5.16 47.35 -1.85
C LYS A 14 -3.63 47.38 -1.65
N GLY A 15 -2.86 47.59 -2.72
CA GLY A 15 -1.42 47.96 -2.62
C GLY A 15 -0.38 47.01 -3.23
N THR A 16 -0.72 45.97 -3.98
CA THR A 16 0.28 45.07 -4.57
C THR A 16 0.46 45.32 -6.06
N GLY A 17 1.62 45.84 -6.47
CA GLY A 17 1.99 45.93 -7.87
C GLY A 17 1.88 44.56 -8.58
N SER A 18 1.49 44.57 -9.85
CA SER A 18 1.24 43.34 -10.63
C SER A 18 2.12 43.28 -11.87
N ILE A 19 2.80 42.15 -12.07
CA ILE A 19 3.55 41.84 -13.29
C ILE A 19 2.67 40.95 -14.19
N ARG A 20 2.49 41.34 -15.44
CA ARG A 20 1.68 40.64 -16.44
C ARG A 20 2.47 40.49 -17.74
N ARG A 21 2.32 39.36 -18.42
CA ARG A 21 2.86 39.15 -19.77
C ARG A 21 1.73 39.31 -20.80
N TYR A 22 1.94 40.13 -21.82
CA TYR A 22 1.03 40.31 -22.95
C TYR A 22 1.31 39.30 -24.06
N ALA A 23 0.31 39.07 -24.91
CA ALA A 23 0.36 38.08 -26.00
C ALA A 23 1.45 38.38 -27.05
N ASN A 24 1.89 39.63 -27.15
CA ASN A 24 2.99 40.09 -27.99
C ASN A 24 4.39 39.89 -27.37
N GLY A 25 4.49 39.21 -26.22
CA GLY A 25 5.76 38.94 -25.55
C GLY A 25 6.24 40.04 -24.60
N VAL A 26 5.57 41.20 -24.56
CA VAL A 26 5.91 42.32 -23.66
C VAL A 26 5.51 41.96 -22.23
N TRP A 27 6.44 42.15 -21.29
CA TRP A 27 6.15 42.14 -19.87
C TRP A 27 5.76 43.54 -19.43
N GLN A 28 4.74 43.66 -18.60
CA GLN A 28 4.34 44.93 -18.01
C GLN A 28 4.18 44.75 -16.51
N SER A 29 4.92 45.56 -15.75
CA SER A 29 4.67 45.74 -14.33
C SER A 29 3.82 46.99 -14.11
N SER A 30 3.08 47.03 -13.01
CA SER A 30 2.32 48.21 -12.63
C SER A 30 2.31 48.38 -11.13
N PHE A 31 2.31 49.62 -10.66
CA PHE A 31 2.16 49.98 -9.26
C PHE A 31 1.23 51.20 -9.13
N THR A 32 0.80 51.49 -7.90
CA THR A 32 -0.11 52.60 -7.63
C THR A 32 0.54 53.54 -6.63
N TYR A 33 0.58 54.83 -6.96
CA TYR A 33 1.12 55.90 -6.12
C TYR A 33 0.09 57.04 -6.04
N LYS A 34 -0.25 57.48 -4.82
CA LYS A 34 -1.28 58.51 -4.54
C LYS A 34 -2.59 58.34 -5.34
N GLY A 35 -3.04 57.10 -5.52
CA GLY A 35 -4.27 56.75 -6.24
C GLY A 35 -4.13 56.65 -7.76
N GLN A 36 -3.02 57.06 -8.35
CA GLN A 36 -2.72 56.93 -9.78
C GLN A 36 -1.92 55.65 -10.07
N ARG A 37 -2.25 54.97 -11.17
CA ARG A 37 -1.60 53.72 -11.58
C ARG A 37 -0.58 53.97 -12.69
N PHE A 38 0.63 53.48 -12.49
CA PHE A 38 1.75 53.57 -13.44
C PHE A 38 2.02 52.19 -14.04
N TYR A 39 2.42 52.18 -15.31
CA TYR A 39 2.68 50.97 -16.10
C TYR A 39 4.09 51.04 -16.67
N LEU A 40 4.84 49.95 -16.55
CA LEU A 40 6.25 49.85 -16.93
C LEU A 40 6.42 48.65 -17.86
N GLU A 41 6.82 48.89 -19.10
CA GLU A 41 7.07 47.83 -20.08
C GLU A 41 8.50 47.30 -19.98
N ALA A 42 8.67 45.99 -20.24
CA ALA A 42 9.92 45.26 -20.12
C ALA A 42 9.97 44.11 -21.14
N VAL A 43 11.18 43.73 -21.55
CA VAL A 43 11.41 42.62 -22.50
C VAL A 43 11.55 41.27 -21.79
N SER A 44 11.81 41.26 -20.48
CA SER A 44 11.86 40.04 -19.65
C SER A 44 11.10 40.18 -18.34
N ARG A 45 10.79 39.05 -17.70
CA ARG A 45 10.16 39.04 -16.36
C ARG A 45 11.07 39.66 -15.31
N ASP A 46 12.37 39.40 -15.41
CA ASP A 46 13.37 39.87 -14.46
C ASP A 46 13.54 41.38 -14.57
N GLU A 47 13.54 41.92 -15.81
CA GLU A 47 13.52 43.36 -16.05
C GLU A 47 12.19 43.99 -15.58
N ALA A 48 11.05 43.34 -15.79
CA ALA A 48 9.76 43.82 -15.29
C ALA A 48 9.72 43.88 -13.74
N SER A 49 10.37 42.92 -13.09
CA SER A 49 10.51 42.85 -11.64
C SER A 49 11.46 43.94 -11.14
N GLY A 50 12.63 44.10 -11.77
CA GLY A 50 13.60 45.14 -11.43
C GLY A 50 13.03 46.54 -11.61
N LYS A 51 12.37 46.82 -12.74
CA LYS A 51 11.65 48.09 -12.98
C LYS A 51 10.57 48.36 -11.93
N LEU A 52 9.83 47.32 -11.49
CA LEU A 52 8.80 47.47 -10.47
C LEU A 52 9.39 47.79 -9.09
N GLU A 53 10.51 47.17 -8.75
CA GLU A 53 11.19 47.37 -7.47
C GLU A 53 11.85 48.74 -7.39
N ALA A 54 12.59 49.14 -8.43
CA ALA A 54 13.17 50.47 -8.55
C ALA A 54 12.10 51.58 -8.53
N ALA A 55 10.97 51.37 -9.22
CA ALA A 55 9.87 52.34 -9.22
C ALA A 55 9.18 52.48 -7.84
N LYS A 56 9.08 51.40 -7.06
CA LYS A 56 8.58 51.46 -5.68
C LYS A 56 9.56 52.19 -4.77
N GLN A 57 10.85 51.89 -4.88
CA GLN A 57 11.90 52.58 -4.12
C GLN A 57 11.90 54.09 -4.42
N PHE A 58 11.75 54.47 -5.68
CA PHE A 58 11.64 55.88 -6.06
C PHE A 58 10.39 56.53 -5.46
N ALA A 59 9.25 55.83 -5.50
CA ALA A 59 8.00 56.31 -4.91
C ALA A 59 8.09 56.46 -3.36
N ASP A 60 8.83 55.59 -2.70
CA ASP A 60 9.03 55.59 -1.24
C ASP A 60 10.10 56.60 -0.80
N SER A 61 11.00 57.03 -1.70
CA SER A 61 12.10 57.96 -1.40
C SER A 61 11.67 59.41 -1.13
N GLY A 62 10.40 59.76 -1.35
CA GLY A 62 9.88 61.13 -1.24
C GLY A 62 10.23 62.05 -2.42
N SER A 63 11.18 61.66 -3.28
CA SER A 63 11.63 62.42 -4.45
C SER A 63 10.79 62.21 -5.71
N PHE A 64 9.82 61.29 -5.68
CA PHE A 64 8.93 61.03 -6.81
C PHE A 64 7.75 62.02 -6.83
N ASP A 65 7.73 62.89 -7.82
CA ASP A 65 6.69 63.92 -8.02
C ASP A 65 5.34 63.38 -8.54
N GLY A 66 5.27 62.09 -8.91
CA GLY A 66 4.07 61.46 -9.46
C GLY A 66 3.87 61.65 -10.96
N THR A 67 4.85 62.18 -11.70
CA THR A 67 4.78 62.30 -13.17
C THR A 67 5.32 61.05 -13.88
N LYS A 68 4.90 60.80 -15.12
CA LYS A 68 5.46 59.67 -15.91
C LYS A 68 6.89 59.97 -16.34
N GLU A 69 7.19 61.24 -16.54
CA GLU A 69 8.44 61.78 -17.02
C GLU A 69 9.55 61.62 -15.98
N SER A 70 9.30 61.95 -14.71
CA SER A 70 10.27 61.75 -13.63
C SER A 70 10.56 60.27 -13.38
N LEU A 71 9.53 59.43 -13.44
CA LEU A 71 9.67 57.97 -13.32
C LEU A 71 10.49 57.40 -14.48
N HIS A 72 10.30 57.91 -15.69
CA HIS A 72 11.04 57.49 -16.86
C HIS A 72 12.53 57.87 -16.75
N GLN A 73 12.83 59.12 -16.36
CA GLN A 73 14.20 59.60 -16.16
C GLN A 73 14.92 58.82 -15.06
N PHE A 74 14.25 58.53 -13.94
CA PHE A 74 14.81 57.73 -12.86
C PHE A 74 15.16 56.30 -13.33
N LEU A 75 14.26 55.66 -14.06
CA LEU A 75 14.51 54.30 -14.58
C LEU A 75 15.68 54.28 -15.59
N LEU A 76 15.82 55.31 -16.42
CA LEU A 76 16.99 55.45 -17.31
C LEU A 76 18.30 55.60 -16.52
N GLN A 77 18.31 56.40 -15.43
CA GLN A 77 19.48 56.53 -14.55
C GLN A 77 19.85 55.22 -13.85
N GLN A 78 18.87 54.37 -13.56
CA GLN A 78 19.06 53.02 -12.99
C GLN A 78 19.44 51.96 -14.05
N GLY A 79 19.70 52.37 -15.30
CA GLY A 79 20.14 51.47 -16.37
C GLY A 79 19.02 50.68 -17.04
N TYR A 80 17.75 51.05 -16.84
CA TYR A 80 16.61 50.40 -17.48
C TYR A 80 16.21 51.12 -18.78
N PRO A 81 16.34 50.50 -19.97
CA PRO A 81 16.02 51.14 -21.24
C PRO A 81 14.51 51.41 -21.40
N SER A 82 14.18 52.45 -22.18
CA SER A 82 12.81 52.68 -22.66
C SER A 82 12.38 51.47 -23.49
N GLY A 83 11.31 50.79 -23.10
CA GLY A 83 10.93 49.49 -23.64
C GLY A 83 10.75 49.52 -25.16
N THR A 84 11.71 48.97 -25.90
CA THR A 84 11.60 48.79 -27.35
C THR A 84 10.62 47.65 -27.64
N LYS A 85 9.57 47.94 -28.42
CA LYS A 85 8.71 46.90 -29.02
C LYS A 85 9.58 45.91 -29.80
N ARG A 86 9.69 44.67 -29.31
CA ARG A 86 10.28 43.59 -30.12
C ARG A 86 9.31 43.28 -31.25
N THR A 87 9.65 43.66 -32.48
CA THR A 87 8.89 43.29 -33.68
C THR A 87 8.99 41.79 -33.90
N VAL A 88 7.91 41.08 -33.58
CA VAL A 88 7.73 39.67 -33.94
C VAL A 88 7.52 39.58 -35.45
N PRO A 89 8.05 38.57 -36.16
CA PRO A 89 7.80 38.40 -37.59
C PRO A 89 6.29 38.34 -37.86
N ALA A 90 5.80 39.01 -38.90
CA ALA A 90 4.36 39.17 -39.19
C ALA A 90 3.56 37.84 -39.25
N VAL A 91 4.27 36.72 -39.46
CA VAL A 91 3.74 35.36 -39.59
C VAL A 91 3.42 34.73 -38.22
N ILE A 92 4.16 35.08 -37.15
CA ILE A 92 3.93 34.61 -35.77
C ILE A 92 3.11 35.67 -35.01
N SER A 93 1.84 35.39 -34.77
CA SER A 93 0.94 36.37 -34.14
C SER A 93 1.06 36.41 -32.61
N SER A 94 1.48 35.31 -31.98
CA SER A 94 1.76 35.25 -30.52
C SER A 94 2.48 33.96 -30.14
N TYR A 95 3.15 33.95 -28.99
CA TYR A 95 3.66 32.73 -28.39
C TYR A 95 3.61 32.77 -26.86
N ASN A 96 3.62 31.59 -26.23
CA ASN A 96 3.65 31.45 -24.78
C ASN A 96 4.43 30.19 -24.36
N ILE A 97 5.28 30.30 -23.33
CA ILE A 97 6.03 29.18 -22.74
C ILE A 97 5.55 29.04 -21.31
N ASN A 98 4.94 27.90 -20.99
CA ASN A 98 4.39 27.63 -19.66
C ASN A 98 4.75 26.22 -19.18
N ARG A 99 4.86 26.06 -17.86
CA ARG A 99 4.92 24.76 -17.20
C ARG A 99 3.57 24.03 -17.35
N ASN A 100 3.59 22.81 -17.87
CA ASN A 100 2.40 22.00 -18.16
C ASN A 100 2.12 20.97 -17.05
N THR A 101 3.16 20.32 -16.51
CA THR A 101 3.08 19.46 -15.31
C THR A 101 4.31 19.71 -14.42
N ALA A 102 4.43 19.01 -13.29
CA ALA A 102 5.62 19.09 -12.44
C ALA A 102 6.93 18.80 -13.21
N THR A 103 6.86 17.98 -14.27
CA THR A 103 8.01 17.48 -15.04
C THR A 103 7.94 17.82 -16.55
N SER A 104 7.07 18.75 -16.97
CA SER A 104 6.98 19.13 -18.38
C SER A 104 6.66 20.60 -18.60
N TRP A 105 7.19 21.13 -19.70
CA TRP A 105 6.99 22.46 -20.23
C TRP A 105 6.32 22.39 -21.60
N ARG A 106 5.67 23.48 -21.99
CA ARG A 106 4.98 23.61 -23.27
C ARG A 106 5.19 25.00 -23.86
N VAL A 107 5.64 25.03 -25.10
CA VAL A 107 5.54 26.20 -25.99
C VAL A 107 4.20 26.13 -26.72
N SER A 108 3.45 27.23 -26.74
CA SER A 108 2.26 27.40 -27.58
C SER A 108 2.52 28.58 -28.50
N VAL A 109 2.55 28.36 -29.82
CA VAL A 109 2.82 29.40 -30.82
C VAL A 109 1.63 29.52 -31.75
N ASN A 110 1.20 30.74 -32.04
CA ASN A 110 0.18 31.02 -33.04
C ASN A 110 0.83 31.53 -34.32
N VAL A 111 0.66 30.79 -35.41
CA VAL A 111 1.16 31.16 -36.73
C VAL A 111 -0.02 31.29 -37.67
N GLN A 112 -0.22 32.48 -38.24
CA GLN A 112 -1.34 32.79 -39.16
C GLN A 112 -2.73 32.31 -38.66
N GLY A 113 -2.98 32.37 -37.34
CA GLY A 113 -4.25 31.98 -36.73
C GLY A 113 -4.34 30.52 -36.27
N VAL A 114 -3.35 29.68 -36.58
CA VAL A 114 -3.26 28.27 -36.16
C VAL A 114 -2.35 28.13 -34.94
N ASN A 115 -2.79 27.38 -33.93
CA ASN A 115 -2.03 27.16 -32.69
C ASN A 115 -1.24 25.86 -32.75
N TYR A 116 0.08 25.97 -32.68
CA TYR A 116 1.02 24.86 -32.56
C TYR A 116 1.49 24.72 -31.12
N ARG A 117 1.75 23.48 -30.69
CA ARG A 117 2.22 23.18 -29.33
C ARG A 117 3.44 22.29 -29.38
N ILE A 118 4.50 22.74 -28.70
CA ILE A 118 5.77 22.03 -28.62
C ILE A 118 5.99 21.62 -27.16
N GLY A 119 6.17 20.33 -26.90
CA GLY A 119 6.49 19.80 -25.57
C GLY A 119 7.99 19.86 -25.28
N ALA A 120 8.33 20.08 -24.02
CA ALA A 120 9.69 20.09 -23.49
C ALA A 120 9.73 19.50 -22.07
N VAL A 121 10.87 18.98 -21.64
CA VAL A 121 11.08 18.48 -20.27
C VAL A 121 11.58 19.57 -19.32
N SER A 122 12.19 20.65 -19.84
CA SER A 122 12.64 21.80 -19.05
C SER A 122 12.24 23.15 -19.67
N GLU A 123 12.38 24.24 -18.92
CA GLU A 123 12.12 25.60 -19.42
C GLU A 123 13.13 26.00 -20.49
N GLU A 124 14.39 25.62 -20.28
CA GLU A 124 15.51 25.88 -21.19
C GLU A 124 15.28 25.19 -22.54
N GLU A 125 14.88 23.92 -22.52
CA GLU A 125 14.55 23.17 -23.74
C GLU A 125 13.33 23.78 -24.45
N ALA A 126 12.31 24.25 -23.70
CA ALA A 126 11.16 24.93 -24.29
C ALA A 126 11.56 26.23 -25.01
N ARG A 127 12.48 27.00 -24.43
CA ARG A 127 13.02 28.22 -25.04
C ARG A 127 13.85 27.89 -26.28
N ALA A 128 14.73 26.89 -26.21
CA ALA A 128 15.56 26.48 -27.33
C ALA A 128 14.73 25.98 -28.52
N LYS A 129 13.68 25.18 -28.25
CA LYS A 129 12.72 24.74 -29.27
C LYS A 129 11.94 25.89 -29.91
N TYR A 130 11.58 26.92 -29.14
CA TYR A 130 10.93 28.12 -29.69
C TYR A 130 11.88 28.92 -30.60
N ILE A 131 13.14 29.12 -30.19
CA ILE A 131 14.13 29.86 -30.98
C ILE A 131 14.39 29.16 -32.32
N ALA A 132 14.57 27.83 -32.30
CA ALA A 132 14.72 27.04 -33.52
C ALA A 132 13.51 27.18 -34.45
N PHE A 133 12.30 27.14 -33.89
CA PHE A 133 11.07 27.33 -34.64
C PHE A 133 10.96 28.75 -35.25
N GLU A 134 11.26 29.79 -34.46
CA GLU A 134 11.23 31.18 -34.89
C GLU A 134 12.22 31.44 -36.04
N ALA A 135 13.43 30.88 -35.94
CA ALA A 135 14.45 30.98 -36.99
C ALA A 135 14.01 30.29 -38.30
N ALA A 136 13.38 29.12 -38.22
CA ALA A 136 12.88 28.42 -39.40
C ALA A 136 11.69 29.14 -40.06
N VAL A 137 10.79 29.74 -39.26
CA VAL A 137 9.70 30.57 -39.80
C VAL A 137 10.24 31.81 -40.51
N LEU A 138 11.29 32.44 -39.98
CA LEU A 138 11.97 33.58 -40.61
C LEU A 138 12.62 33.22 -41.95
N LYS A 139 13.11 31.98 -42.09
CA LYS A 139 13.68 31.45 -43.33
C LYS A 139 12.63 30.94 -44.33
N GLY A 140 11.35 30.94 -43.96
CA GLY A 140 10.27 30.41 -44.80
C GLY A 140 10.20 28.87 -44.85
N GLU A 141 10.87 28.18 -43.93
CA GLU A 141 10.96 26.71 -43.91
C GLU A 141 9.73 26.04 -43.27
N PHE A 142 8.87 26.82 -42.61
CA PHE A 142 7.66 26.31 -41.96
C PHE A 142 6.45 26.34 -42.89
N HIS A 143 5.87 25.17 -43.16
CA HIS A 143 4.80 24.98 -44.14
C HIS A 143 3.41 24.82 -43.48
N GLY A 144 3.26 25.17 -42.21
CA GLY A 144 1.95 25.15 -41.52
C GLY A 144 1.45 23.76 -41.10
N SER A 145 2.28 22.72 -41.15
CA SER A 145 1.92 21.35 -40.77
C SER A 145 2.70 20.84 -39.56
N ASN A 146 2.18 19.82 -38.86
CA ASN A 146 2.93 19.20 -37.75
C ASN A 146 4.18 18.47 -38.24
N GLU A 147 4.15 17.98 -39.48
CA GLU A 147 5.26 17.33 -40.16
C GLU A 147 6.40 18.33 -40.42
N SER A 148 6.07 19.55 -40.87
CA SER A 148 7.07 20.62 -41.06
C SER A 148 7.64 21.10 -39.72
N LEU A 149 6.82 21.17 -38.66
CA LEU A 149 7.28 21.49 -37.31
C LEU A 149 8.23 20.42 -36.76
N ASP A 150 7.91 19.14 -36.96
CA ASP A 150 8.75 18.02 -36.52
C ASP A 150 10.09 18.00 -37.27
N ALA A 151 10.09 18.28 -38.58
CA ALA A 151 11.30 18.40 -39.39
C ALA A 151 12.22 19.53 -38.89
N ILE A 152 11.67 20.70 -38.57
CA ILE A 152 12.41 21.84 -38.02
C ILE A 152 13.05 21.49 -36.67
N LEU A 153 12.29 20.85 -35.78
CA LEU A 153 12.80 20.49 -34.45
C LEU A 153 13.85 19.38 -34.52
N LYS A 154 13.71 18.42 -35.44
CA LYS A 154 14.73 17.40 -35.71
C LYS A 154 16.02 18.01 -36.27
N ALA A 155 15.91 18.94 -37.23
CA ALA A 155 17.06 19.64 -37.78
C ALA A 155 17.81 20.46 -36.70
N ALA A 156 17.10 20.93 -35.68
CA ALA A 156 17.66 21.62 -34.52
C ALA A 156 18.15 20.69 -33.39
N GLY A 157 18.17 19.36 -33.61
CA GLY A 157 18.73 18.38 -32.67
C GLY A 157 17.77 17.88 -31.58
N PHE A 158 16.46 18.14 -31.69
CA PHE A 158 15.48 17.69 -30.70
C PHE A 158 14.80 16.36 -31.10
N VAL A 159 14.63 15.46 -30.13
CA VAL A 159 13.95 14.16 -30.32
C VAL A 159 12.44 14.37 -30.51
N ALA A 160 11.84 13.63 -31.45
CA ALA A 160 10.42 13.69 -31.79
C ALA A 160 9.51 13.63 -30.55
N GLY A 161 8.84 14.73 -30.23
CA GLY A 161 7.98 14.85 -29.05
C GLY A 161 6.57 14.33 -29.31
N ARG A 162 5.92 13.73 -28.30
CA ARG A 162 4.49 13.35 -28.36
C ARG A 162 3.62 14.59 -28.64
N PHE A 163 3.11 14.72 -29.87
CA PHE A 163 2.24 15.81 -30.27
C PHE A 163 0.83 15.64 -29.68
N HIS A 164 0.31 16.69 -29.04
CA HIS A 164 -1.12 16.79 -28.77
C HIS A 164 -1.76 17.48 -29.97
N SER A 165 -2.83 16.88 -30.49
CA SER A 165 -3.58 17.31 -31.67
C SER A 165 -3.76 18.83 -31.75
N VAL A 166 -3.69 19.34 -32.98
CA VAL A 166 -4.04 20.70 -33.36
C VAL A 166 -5.40 21.01 -32.76
N ARG A 167 -5.44 21.91 -31.78
CA ARG A 167 -6.72 22.47 -31.33
C ARG A 167 -7.05 23.57 -32.33
N LEU A 168 -7.74 23.18 -33.41
CA LEU A 168 -8.40 24.12 -34.32
C LEU A 168 -9.12 25.15 -33.46
N LYS A 169 -9.03 26.45 -33.84
CA LYS A 169 -9.90 27.50 -33.28
C LYS A 169 -11.30 26.91 -33.26
N LYS A 170 -12.01 27.00 -32.12
CA LYS A 170 -13.43 26.62 -32.04
C LYS A 170 -14.14 27.37 -33.15
N GLY A 171 -14.36 26.70 -34.28
CA GLY A 171 -15.38 27.09 -35.21
C GLY A 171 -16.66 27.16 -34.41
N THR A 172 -17.46 28.16 -34.67
CA THR A 172 -18.84 28.30 -34.22
C THR A 172 -19.75 27.21 -34.80
N SER A 173 -19.23 26.00 -35.06
CA SER A 173 -20.08 24.85 -35.38
C SER A 173 -20.71 24.39 -34.07
N LYS A 174 -21.99 24.74 -33.89
CA LYS A 174 -22.81 24.20 -32.80
C LYS A 174 -22.80 22.67 -32.91
N HIS A 175 -22.68 21.98 -31.77
CA HIS A 175 -22.91 20.54 -31.75
C HIS A 175 -24.30 20.25 -32.34
N GLY A 176 -24.46 19.15 -33.07
CA GLY A 176 -25.77 18.72 -33.51
C GLY A 176 -26.69 18.45 -32.30
N PRO A 177 -28.02 18.47 -32.50
CA PRO A 177 -28.97 18.09 -31.47
C PRO A 177 -28.77 16.62 -31.09
N PHE A 178 -29.17 16.25 -29.87
CA PHE A 178 -29.25 14.85 -29.49
C PHE A 178 -30.44 14.19 -30.21
N LYS A 179 -30.17 13.09 -30.91
CA LYS A 179 -31.18 12.16 -31.43
C LYS A 179 -30.92 10.79 -30.82
N ASN A 180 -31.92 10.19 -30.17
CA ASN A 180 -31.79 8.89 -29.50
C ASN A 180 -30.60 8.78 -28.52
N GLY A 181 -30.21 9.89 -27.90
CA GLY A 181 -29.07 9.96 -26.97
C GLY A 181 -27.69 10.10 -27.63
N ILE A 182 -27.62 10.30 -28.95
CA ILE A 182 -26.38 10.52 -29.72
C ILE A 182 -26.40 11.90 -30.37
N ARG A 183 -25.25 12.57 -30.47
CA ARG A 183 -25.09 13.80 -31.25
C ARG A 183 -23.78 13.83 -32.03
N ARG A 184 -23.77 14.53 -33.17
CA ARG A 184 -22.55 14.89 -33.88
C ARG A 184 -21.87 16.07 -33.18
N ARG A 185 -20.57 15.97 -32.90
CA ARG A 185 -19.79 17.08 -32.34
C ARG A 185 -19.22 17.97 -33.44
N ALA A 186 -18.96 19.22 -33.06
CA ALA A 186 -18.22 20.22 -33.82
C ALA A 186 -16.89 19.70 -34.38
N GLU A 187 -16.25 18.81 -33.63
CA GLU A 187 -14.94 18.22 -33.90
C GLU A 187 -15.00 17.02 -34.87
N GLY A 188 -16.18 16.67 -35.40
CA GLY A 188 -16.36 15.66 -36.45
C GLY A 188 -16.72 14.24 -35.98
N TYR A 189 -16.63 13.94 -34.68
CA TYR A 189 -17.01 12.65 -34.10
C TYR A 189 -18.40 12.66 -33.46
N TYR A 190 -18.92 11.49 -33.08
CA TYR A 190 -20.21 11.31 -32.43
C TYR A 190 -20.06 11.06 -30.92
N GLU A 191 -20.98 11.64 -30.14
CA GLU A 191 -21.09 11.48 -28.69
C GLU A 191 -22.41 10.80 -28.34
N GLY A 192 -22.35 9.62 -27.71
CA GLY A 192 -23.49 8.99 -27.06
C GLY A 192 -23.48 9.25 -25.55
N ARG A 193 -24.62 9.59 -24.95
CA ARG A 193 -24.74 9.82 -23.49
C ARG A 193 -25.56 8.74 -22.80
N TYR A 194 -25.08 8.31 -21.64
CA TYR A 194 -25.76 7.38 -20.74
C TYR A 194 -25.65 7.86 -19.30
N THR A 195 -26.53 7.37 -18.44
CA THR A 195 -26.55 7.71 -17.01
C THR A 195 -26.30 6.44 -16.21
N TYR A 196 -25.33 6.49 -15.31
CA TYR A 196 -25.01 5.41 -14.38
C TYR A 196 -24.80 5.98 -12.98
N HIS A 197 -25.46 5.41 -11.97
CA HIS A 197 -25.48 5.93 -10.58
C HIS A 197 -25.65 7.45 -10.48
N ARG A 198 -26.66 8.00 -11.17
CA ARG A 198 -26.98 9.45 -11.21
C ARG A 198 -25.88 10.35 -11.81
N LYS A 199 -24.84 9.77 -12.41
CA LYS A 199 -23.81 10.49 -13.17
C LYS A 199 -24.02 10.25 -14.66
N THR A 200 -24.03 11.33 -15.44
CA THR A 200 -24.09 11.25 -16.90
C THR A 200 -22.67 11.14 -17.45
N GLU A 201 -22.43 10.09 -18.22
CA GLU A 201 -21.19 9.85 -18.93
C GLU A 201 -21.41 9.84 -20.45
N SER A 202 -20.30 10.01 -21.17
CA SER A 202 -20.29 10.01 -22.63
C SER A 202 -19.36 8.93 -23.17
N VAL A 203 -19.79 8.32 -24.27
CA VAL A 203 -18.98 7.49 -25.16
C VAL A 203 -18.80 8.19 -26.49
N TYR A 204 -17.65 7.98 -27.13
CA TYR A 204 -17.28 8.65 -28.37
C TYR A 204 -16.93 7.64 -29.46
N ALA A 205 -17.29 7.97 -30.69
CA ALA A 205 -16.90 7.20 -31.87
C ALA A 205 -16.79 8.08 -33.13
N PRO A 206 -15.97 7.70 -34.11
CA PRO A 206 -15.88 8.40 -35.41
C PRO A 206 -17.20 8.44 -36.18
N THR A 207 -18.03 7.39 -36.10
CA THR A 207 -19.28 7.25 -36.85
C THR A 207 -20.51 7.17 -35.93
N GLU A 208 -21.68 7.57 -36.44
CA GLU A 208 -22.96 7.52 -35.70
C GLU A 208 -23.31 6.09 -35.31
N LYS A 209 -23.18 5.16 -36.28
CA LYS A 209 -23.46 3.74 -36.09
C LYS A 209 -22.57 3.11 -35.02
N GLU A 210 -21.29 3.47 -34.96
CA GLU A 210 -20.40 3.01 -33.89
C GLU A 210 -20.75 3.62 -32.53
N ALA A 211 -21.10 4.91 -32.49
CA ALA A 211 -21.53 5.55 -31.24
C ALA A 211 -22.81 4.90 -30.72
N GLU A 212 -23.75 4.55 -31.61
CA GLU A 212 -24.97 3.83 -31.27
C GLU A 212 -24.68 2.42 -30.77
N LYS A 213 -23.83 1.66 -31.47
CA LYS A 213 -23.41 0.33 -31.05
C LYS A 213 -22.78 0.35 -29.65
N LYS A 214 -21.85 1.28 -29.39
CA LYS A 214 -21.21 1.44 -28.07
C LYS A 214 -22.23 1.86 -27.00
N LEU A 215 -23.12 2.81 -27.31
CA LEU A 215 -24.14 3.28 -26.37
C LEU A 215 -25.14 2.18 -26.03
N ARG A 216 -25.57 1.40 -27.02
CA ARG A 216 -26.48 0.26 -26.84
C ARG A 216 -25.83 -0.82 -25.98
N ALA A 217 -24.59 -1.19 -26.26
CA ALA A 217 -23.84 -2.16 -25.45
C ALA A 217 -23.69 -1.70 -23.98
N ILE A 218 -23.42 -0.42 -23.74
CA ILE A 218 -23.36 0.14 -22.39
C ILE A 218 -24.73 0.09 -21.69
N LYS A 219 -25.81 0.48 -22.38
CA LYS A 219 -27.17 0.43 -21.81
C LYS A 219 -27.57 -1.00 -21.45
N THR A 220 -27.35 -1.96 -22.36
CA THR A 220 -27.60 -3.38 -22.07
C THR A 220 -26.81 -3.86 -20.86
N ALA A 221 -25.53 -3.50 -20.76
CA ALA A 221 -24.70 -3.85 -19.61
C ALA A 221 -25.19 -3.19 -18.30
N ILE A 222 -25.80 -2.00 -18.39
CA ILE A 222 -26.39 -1.34 -17.21
C ILE A 222 -27.65 -2.10 -16.79
N ASP A 223 -28.50 -2.45 -17.76
CA ASP A 223 -29.78 -3.14 -17.54
C ASP A 223 -29.58 -4.55 -16.97
N ASP A 224 -28.55 -5.28 -17.43
CA ASP A 224 -28.19 -6.61 -16.89
C ASP A 224 -27.28 -6.56 -15.64
N GLY A 225 -26.87 -5.35 -15.22
CA GLY A 225 -26.03 -5.14 -14.03
C GLY A 225 -24.56 -5.54 -14.19
N SER A 226 -24.07 -5.79 -15.41
CA SER A 226 -22.67 -6.11 -15.72
C SER A 226 -21.80 -4.88 -15.99
N TYR A 227 -22.41 -3.69 -16.16
CA TYR A 227 -21.69 -2.46 -16.48
C TYR A 227 -20.81 -1.99 -15.33
N ILE A 228 -19.59 -1.60 -15.68
CA ILE A 228 -18.59 -1.08 -14.75
C ILE A 228 -18.21 0.31 -15.20
N GLY A 229 -18.51 1.28 -14.33
CA GLY A 229 -18.15 2.67 -14.54
C GLY A 229 -16.64 2.88 -14.54
N LYS A 230 -16.21 3.99 -15.13
CA LYS A 230 -14.78 4.36 -15.14
C LYS A 230 -14.28 4.57 -13.72
N ASN A 231 -13.17 3.94 -13.38
CA ASN A 231 -12.48 4.16 -12.12
C ASN A 231 -11.00 4.50 -12.36
N ASN A 232 -10.55 5.58 -11.73
CA ASN A 232 -9.16 6.04 -11.76
C ASN A 232 -8.35 5.53 -10.55
N GLU A 233 -8.85 4.61 -9.76
CA GLU A 233 -8.10 4.03 -8.64
C GLU A 233 -6.90 3.21 -9.16
N THR A 234 -5.77 3.31 -8.46
CA THR A 234 -4.60 2.46 -8.72
C THR A 234 -4.77 1.11 -8.04
N LEU A 235 -4.15 0.06 -8.58
CA LEU A 235 -4.16 -1.27 -7.99
C LEU A 235 -3.65 -1.21 -6.54
N CYS A 236 -2.49 -0.58 -6.31
CA CYS A 236 -1.89 -0.47 -4.99
C CYS A 236 -2.73 0.36 -4.01
N GLY A 237 -3.34 1.45 -4.48
CA GLY A 237 -4.27 2.26 -3.69
C GLY A 237 -5.47 1.44 -3.23
N TYR A 238 -6.08 0.70 -4.16
CA TYR A 238 -7.19 -0.20 -3.87
C TYR A 238 -6.80 -1.30 -2.87
N LEU A 239 -5.65 -1.95 -3.04
CA LEU A 239 -5.20 -3.01 -2.13
C LEU A 239 -4.96 -2.47 -0.71
N MET A 240 -4.37 -1.28 -0.58
CA MET A 240 -4.19 -0.63 0.72
C MET A 240 -5.52 -0.30 1.39
N PHE A 241 -6.48 0.22 0.63
CA PHE A 241 -7.84 0.44 1.09
C PHE A 241 -8.48 -0.87 1.57
N TRP A 242 -8.42 -1.93 0.75
CA TRP A 242 -9.05 -3.22 1.06
C TRP A 242 -8.45 -3.87 2.30
N VAL A 243 -7.13 -3.83 2.48
CA VAL A 243 -6.46 -4.33 3.69
C VAL A 243 -6.85 -3.52 4.93
N GLY A 244 -7.00 -2.20 4.80
CA GLY A 244 -7.51 -1.34 5.86
C GLY A 244 -8.93 -1.70 6.26
N PHE A 245 -9.84 -1.72 5.29
CA PHE A 245 -11.26 -2.03 5.47
C PHE A 245 -11.48 -3.45 6.02
N SER A 246 -10.90 -4.45 5.38
CA SER A 246 -11.03 -5.86 5.82
C SER A 246 -10.38 -6.08 7.18
N GLY A 247 -9.32 -5.33 7.49
CA GLY A 247 -8.69 -5.37 8.80
C GLY A 247 -9.50 -4.72 9.91
N GLN A 248 -10.48 -3.86 9.64
CA GLN A 248 -11.33 -3.31 10.70
C GLN A 248 -12.33 -4.33 11.26
N THR A 249 -12.72 -5.34 10.47
CA THR A 249 -13.88 -6.19 10.80
C THR A 249 -13.67 -7.69 10.60
N ARG A 250 -12.74 -8.13 9.74
CA ARG A 250 -12.64 -9.55 9.31
C ARG A 250 -11.27 -10.17 9.50
N LEU A 251 -10.19 -9.40 9.42
CA LEU A 251 -8.83 -9.93 9.51
C LEU A 251 -8.26 -9.75 10.91
N ARG A 252 -7.71 -10.83 11.46
CA ARG A 252 -6.88 -10.78 12.67
C ARG A 252 -5.75 -9.75 12.50
N PRO A 253 -5.32 -9.06 13.58
CA PRO A 253 -4.28 -8.03 13.50
C PRO A 253 -2.99 -8.46 12.80
N SER A 254 -2.52 -9.68 13.07
CA SER A 254 -1.32 -10.25 12.44
C SER A 254 -1.49 -10.52 10.94
N THR A 255 -2.68 -10.94 10.51
CA THR A 255 -3.00 -11.15 9.09
C THR A 255 -3.05 -9.82 8.35
N GLN A 256 -3.71 -8.80 8.92
CA GLN A 256 -3.76 -7.47 8.33
C GLN A 256 -2.35 -6.89 8.16
N ARG A 257 -1.51 -7.00 9.20
CA ARG A 257 -0.11 -6.56 9.16
C ARG A 257 0.66 -7.21 8.02
N LYS A 258 0.52 -8.54 7.88
CA LYS A 258 1.17 -9.32 6.81
C LYS A 258 0.68 -8.92 5.42
N TYR A 259 -0.63 -8.71 5.24
CA TYR A 259 -1.15 -8.25 3.95
C TYR A 259 -0.65 -6.85 3.62
N ARG A 260 -0.62 -5.95 4.61
CA ARG A 260 -0.09 -4.60 4.44
C ARG A 260 1.39 -4.63 4.04
N SER A 261 2.21 -5.49 4.66
CA SER A 261 3.62 -5.63 4.27
C SER A 261 3.76 -6.15 2.84
N TYR A 262 2.93 -7.12 2.40
CA TYR A 262 2.95 -7.53 0.99
C TYR A 262 2.68 -6.36 0.05
N VAL A 263 1.66 -5.54 0.33
CA VAL A 263 1.34 -4.40 -0.53
C VAL A 263 2.47 -3.38 -0.55
N ILE A 264 3.00 -3.00 0.62
CA ILE A 264 4.05 -1.98 0.73
C ILE A 264 5.39 -2.47 0.17
N ASP A 265 5.80 -3.68 0.51
CA ASP A 265 7.16 -4.15 0.25
C ASP A 265 7.29 -4.82 -1.12
N HIS A 266 6.18 -5.20 -1.76
CA HIS A 266 6.20 -5.96 -3.02
C HIS A 266 5.32 -5.37 -4.12
N PHE A 267 4.05 -5.04 -3.85
CA PHE A 267 3.16 -4.55 -4.91
C PHE A 267 3.45 -3.09 -5.27
N ILE A 268 3.63 -2.20 -4.29
CA ILE A 268 3.92 -0.79 -4.54
C ILE A 268 5.20 -0.59 -5.38
N PRO A 269 6.35 -1.23 -5.04
CA PRO A 269 7.58 -1.05 -5.81
C PRO A 269 7.49 -1.55 -7.26
N TYR A 270 6.61 -2.52 -7.55
CA TYR A 270 6.47 -3.10 -8.89
C TYR A 270 5.41 -2.38 -9.73
N PHE A 271 4.22 -2.17 -9.15
CA PHE A 271 3.07 -1.66 -9.91
C PHE A 271 2.90 -0.15 -9.83
N GLY A 272 3.39 0.52 -8.77
CA GLY A 272 3.29 1.98 -8.62
C GLY A 272 1.89 2.54 -8.93
N ASP A 273 1.81 3.32 -10.01
CA ASP A 273 0.60 4.01 -10.49
C ASP A 273 -0.29 3.17 -11.42
N GLN A 274 -0.03 1.86 -11.57
CA GLN A 274 -0.84 0.96 -12.37
C GLN A 274 -2.32 1.07 -12.00
N ARG A 275 -3.19 1.32 -13.00
CA ARG A 275 -4.63 1.45 -12.78
C ARG A 275 -5.24 0.09 -12.47
N LEU A 276 -6.19 0.06 -11.52
CA LEU A 276 -6.92 -1.15 -11.15
C LEU A 276 -7.59 -1.78 -12.37
N GLN A 277 -8.32 -0.98 -13.16
CA GLN A 277 -9.04 -1.44 -14.35
C GLN A 277 -8.13 -1.79 -15.54
N ALA A 278 -6.85 -1.43 -15.50
CA ALA A 278 -5.86 -1.83 -16.50
C ALA A 278 -4.99 -3.02 -16.04
N THR A 279 -5.30 -3.61 -14.88
CA THR A 279 -4.55 -4.77 -14.36
C THR A 279 -5.02 -6.04 -15.05
N THR A 280 -4.11 -6.72 -15.75
CA THR A 280 -4.39 -7.97 -16.46
C THR A 280 -3.76 -9.18 -15.76
N THR A 281 -4.21 -10.38 -16.11
CA THR A 281 -3.65 -11.63 -15.59
C THR A 281 -2.18 -11.77 -15.93
N GLU A 282 -1.78 -11.36 -17.14
CA GLU A 282 -0.41 -11.44 -17.64
C GLU A 282 0.54 -10.57 -16.82
N LEU A 283 0.14 -9.32 -16.52
CA LEU A 283 0.92 -8.41 -15.67
C LEU A 283 1.12 -8.98 -14.26
N LEU A 284 0.09 -9.62 -13.71
CA LEU A 284 0.18 -10.27 -12.40
C LEU A 284 1.06 -11.52 -12.47
N GLN A 285 0.95 -12.32 -13.53
CA GLN A 285 1.74 -13.52 -13.74
C GLN A 285 3.24 -13.18 -13.84
N GLU A 286 3.59 -12.13 -14.59
CA GLU A 286 4.96 -11.61 -14.69
C GLU A 286 5.49 -11.23 -13.30
N PHE A 287 4.72 -10.47 -12.52
CA PHE A 287 5.09 -10.11 -11.15
C PHE A 287 5.39 -11.34 -10.27
N PHE A 288 4.54 -12.37 -10.30
CA PHE A 288 4.76 -13.59 -9.51
C PHE A 288 5.98 -14.39 -10.01
N GLN A 289 6.25 -14.39 -11.31
CA GLN A 289 7.47 -14.99 -11.88
C GLN A 289 8.72 -14.24 -11.42
N THR A 290 8.74 -12.92 -11.50
CA THR A 290 9.83 -12.09 -10.98
C THR A 290 10.07 -12.38 -9.50
N LYS A 291 9.00 -12.38 -8.67
CA LYS A 291 9.11 -12.66 -7.23
C LYS A 291 9.52 -14.08 -6.88
N THR A 292 9.43 -15.03 -7.83
CA THR A 292 9.96 -16.39 -7.65
C THR A 292 11.48 -16.42 -7.76
N ILE A 293 12.07 -15.50 -8.52
CA ILE A 293 13.51 -15.47 -8.83
C ILE A 293 14.23 -14.43 -7.97
N SER A 294 13.62 -13.27 -7.74
CA SER A 294 14.24 -12.12 -7.08
C SER A 294 13.26 -11.28 -6.24
N GLY A 295 13.73 -10.15 -5.72
CA GLY A 295 12.86 -9.09 -5.21
C GLY A 295 12.37 -9.31 -3.77
N ARG A 296 13.20 -9.92 -2.93
CA ARG A 296 12.99 -9.99 -1.49
C ARG A 296 13.04 -8.60 -0.85
N ALA A 297 12.22 -8.39 0.16
CA ALA A 297 12.14 -7.12 0.88
C ALA A 297 13.30 -6.92 1.88
N ASP A 298 14.00 -7.98 2.26
CA ASP A 298 15.11 -7.94 3.22
C ASP A 298 16.46 -7.62 2.56
N GLY A 299 16.47 -7.28 1.27
CA GLY A 299 17.68 -6.95 0.51
C GLY A 299 18.58 -8.14 0.19
N LYS A 300 18.22 -9.36 0.62
CA LYS A 300 18.98 -10.57 0.29
C LYS A 300 18.72 -11.01 -1.14
N GLU A 301 19.68 -11.72 -1.71
CA GLU A 301 19.55 -12.32 -3.03
C GLU A 301 18.50 -13.44 -3.07
N GLY A 302 18.01 -13.72 -4.28
CA GLY A 302 17.03 -14.75 -4.56
C GLY A 302 15.58 -14.29 -4.41
N GLY A 303 14.65 -15.24 -4.61
CA GLY A 303 13.22 -15.00 -4.63
C GLY A 303 12.50 -15.29 -3.31
N LEU A 304 11.18 -15.10 -3.35
CA LEU A 304 10.27 -15.41 -2.26
C LEU A 304 9.97 -16.91 -2.21
N SER A 305 9.67 -17.41 -1.00
CA SER A 305 9.24 -18.79 -0.82
C SER A 305 7.90 -19.04 -1.54
N HIS A 306 7.68 -20.28 -2.01
CA HIS A 306 6.40 -20.67 -2.63
C HIS A 306 5.21 -20.33 -1.72
N LYS A 307 5.33 -20.60 -0.41
CA LYS A 307 4.30 -20.26 0.58
C LYS A 307 3.98 -18.76 0.64
N THR A 308 5.00 -17.90 0.58
CA THR A 308 4.82 -16.45 0.56
C THR A 308 4.07 -16.02 -0.70
N LEU A 309 4.45 -16.56 -1.86
CA LEU A 309 3.77 -16.28 -3.14
C LEU A 309 2.32 -16.77 -3.11
N THR A 310 2.05 -17.96 -2.58
CA THR A 310 0.69 -18.48 -2.39
C THR A 310 -0.14 -17.55 -1.50
N ASP A 311 0.43 -17.06 -0.40
CA ASP A 311 -0.26 -16.14 0.51
C ASP A 311 -0.56 -14.80 -0.16
N MET A 312 0.39 -14.26 -0.94
CA MET A 312 0.20 -13.04 -1.72
C MET A 312 -0.89 -13.22 -2.79
N ARG A 313 -0.88 -14.34 -3.53
CA ARG A 313 -1.92 -14.66 -4.53
C ARG A 313 -3.29 -14.78 -3.90
N ASN A 314 -3.38 -15.46 -2.75
CA ASN A 314 -4.65 -15.63 -2.03
C ASN A 314 -5.18 -14.29 -1.49
N MET A 315 -4.30 -13.43 -0.97
CA MET A 315 -4.66 -12.07 -0.57
C MET A 315 -5.19 -11.27 -1.76
N LEU A 316 -4.45 -11.27 -2.86
CA LEU A 316 -4.79 -10.56 -4.09
C LEU A 316 -6.14 -11.05 -4.65
N SER A 317 -6.33 -12.37 -4.75
CA SER A 317 -7.58 -12.96 -5.22
C SER A 317 -8.76 -12.54 -4.36
N LYS A 318 -8.64 -12.56 -3.02
CA LYS A 318 -9.70 -12.06 -2.11
C LYS A 318 -9.99 -10.58 -2.31
N ALA A 319 -8.94 -9.75 -2.42
CA ALA A 319 -9.09 -8.32 -2.62
C ALA A 319 -9.78 -8.00 -3.94
N LEU A 320 -9.37 -8.65 -5.04
CA LEU A 320 -9.94 -8.40 -6.36
C LEU A 320 -11.32 -9.04 -6.53
N ASN A 321 -11.63 -10.14 -5.86
CA ASN A 321 -13.01 -10.64 -5.77
C ASN A 321 -13.93 -9.60 -5.13
N TYR A 322 -13.47 -8.91 -4.08
CA TYR A 322 -14.23 -7.80 -3.47
C TYR A 322 -14.38 -6.60 -4.43
N ALA A 323 -13.38 -6.38 -5.30
CA ALA A 323 -13.42 -5.35 -6.34
C ALA A 323 -14.47 -5.67 -7.39
N VAL A 324 -14.61 -6.96 -7.76
CA VAL A 324 -15.67 -7.43 -8.65
C VAL A 324 -17.03 -7.32 -7.97
N ASN A 325 -17.16 -7.86 -6.76
CA ASN A 325 -18.42 -7.86 -6.01
C ASN A 325 -18.12 -7.77 -4.50
N PRO A 326 -18.65 -6.77 -3.76
CA PRO A 326 -19.74 -5.86 -4.12
C PRO A 326 -19.30 -4.54 -4.76
N LYS A 327 -18.01 -4.23 -4.87
CA LYS A 327 -17.58 -2.88 -5.29
C LYS A 327 -17.82 -2.57 -6.77
N ARG A 328 -18.02 -3.58 -7.63
CA ARG A 328 -18.30 -3.42 -9.08
C ARG A 328 -17.27 -2.51 -9.78
N LEU A 329 -15.99 -2.65 -9.43
CA LEU A 329 -14.85 -1.94 -10.02
C LEU A 329 -14.16 -2.72 -11.13
N LEU A 330 -14.26 -4.05 -11.10
CA LEU A 330 -13.69 -4.99 -12.07
C LEU A 330 -14.74 -5.98 -12.56
N GLN A 331 -14.66 -6.37 -13.84
CA GLN A 331 -15.65 -7.28 -14.44
C GLN A 331 -15.38 -8.72 -14.04
N PHE A 332 -14.10 -9.07 -13.98
CA PHE A 332 -13.60 -10.35 -13.54
C PHE A 332 -12.35 -10.14 -12.68
N ASN A 333 -11.95 -11.18 -11.97
CA ASN A 333 -10.76 -11.15 -11.14
C ASN A 333 -9.52 -11.58 -11.95
N PRO A 334 -8.58 -10.66 -12.27
CA PRO A 334 -7.38 -11.01 -13.04
C PRO A 334 -6.40 -11.89 -12.24
N ALA A 335 -6.60 -12.07 -10.94
CA ALA A 335 -5.76 -12.94 -10.12
C ALA A 335 -6.25 -14.40 -10.04
N ARG A 336 -7.35 -14.74 -10.72
CA ARG A 336 -7.98 -16.07 -10.62
C ARG A 336 -7.08 -17.17 -11.17
N GLU A 337 -6.51 -16.95 -12.36
CA GLU A 337 -5.73 -17.93 -13.12
C GLU A 337 -4.22 -17.76 -12.94
N ILE A 338 -3.77 -17.13 -11.85
CA ILE A 338 -2.34 -17.01 -11.58
C ILE A 338 -1.77 -18.36 -11.17
N GLU A 339 -0.79 -18.82 -11.94
CA GLU A 339 -0.07 -20.06 -11.71
C GLU A 339 1.23 -19.82 -10.95
N LEU A 340 1.47 -20.63 -9.93
CA LEU A 340 2.71 -20.64 -9.18
C LEU A 340 3.43 -21.95 -9.45
N LYS A 341 4.73 -21.88 -9.79
CA LYS A 341 5.55 -23.08 -9.97
C LYS A 341 5.45 -23.96 -8.74
N PHE A 342 5.08 -25.22 -8.94
CA PHE A 342 5.06 -26.22 -7.87
C PHE A 342 6.46 -26.33 -7.26
N ARG A 343 6.50 -26.41 -5.93
CA ARG A 343 7.71 -26.80 -5.20
C ARG A 343 7.32 -27.85 -4.18
N LYS A 344 8.15 -28.89 -4.07
CA LYS A 344 8.04 -29.87 -2.97
C LYS A 344 8.08 -29.09 -1.65
N ALA A 345 7.13 -29.38 -0.77
CA ALA A 345 7.14 -28.80 0.56
C ALA A 345 8.45 -29.16 1.25
N LYS A 346 9.08 -28.19 1.93
CA LYS A 346 10.22 -28.50 2.79
C LYS A 346 9.74 -29.42 3.90
N GLU A 347 10.50 -30.47 4.16
CA GLU A 347 10.28 -31.32 5.32
C GLU A 347 10.46 -30.47 6.57
N ILE A 348 9.52 -30.63 7.50
CA ILE A 348 9.55 -29.91 8.78
C ILE A 348 10.45 -30.73 9.70
N PRO A 349 11.48 -30.14 10.33
CA PRO A 349 12.32 -30.86 11.28
C PRO A 349 11.46 -31.36 12.45
N ILE A 350 11.47 -32.68 12.64
CA ILE A 350 10.83 -33.41 13.75
C ILE A 350 11.96 -33.95 14.63
N MET A 351 11.77 -33.90 15.96
CA MET A 351 12.73 -34.46 16.90
C MET A 351 12.65 -35.99 16.89
N THR A 352 13.80 -36.67 16.99
CA THR A 352 13.82 -38.12 17.25
C THR A 352 13.37 -38.43 18.68
N GLU A 353 13.04 -39.69 18.97
CA GLU A 353 12.71 -40.13 20.33
C GLU A 353 13.87 -39.84 21.30
N ASP A 354 15.10 -40.23 20.94
CA ASP A 354 16.32 -39.95 21.72
C ASP A 354 16.50 -38.44 22.00
N GLN A 355 16.23 -37.57 21.01
CA GLN A 355 16.32 -36.12 21.20
C GLN A 355 15.24 -35.61 22.16
N MET A 356 14.02 -36.15 22.09
CA MET A 356 12.96 -35.79 23.02
C MET A 356 13.29 -36.23 24.44
N GLU A 357 13.78 -37.47 24.62
CA GLU A 357 14.19 -38.01 25.92
C GLU A 357 15.32 -37.19 26.53
N LEU A 358 16.39 -36.93 25.76
CA LEU A 358 17.50 -36.10 26.20
C LEU A 358 17.03 -34.70 26.65
N LEU A 359 16.12 -34.08 25.89
CA LEU A 359 15.56 -32.78 26.27
C LEU A 359 14.75 -32.85 27.55
N ILE A 360 13.96 -33.90 27.73
CA ILE A 360 13.13 -34.09 28.93
C ILE A 360 14.04 -34.32 30.13
N GLU A 361 15.04 -35.17 30.03
CA GLU A 361 15.98 -35.45 31.12
C GLU A 361 16.72 -34.19 31.56
N ASN A 362 17.34 -33.46 30.62
CA ASN A 362 18.03 -32.20 30.92
C ASN A 362 17.08 -31.13 31.50
N ALA A 363 15.84 -31.09 31.02
CA ALA A 363 14.85 -30.13 31.50
C ALA A 363 14.36 -30.46 32.91
N MET A 364 14.22 -31.75 33.24
CA MET A 364 13.77 -32.20 34.56
C MET A 364 14.89 -32.15 35.61
N ALA A 365 16.15 -32.34 35.20
CA ALA A 365 17.30 -32.26 36.09
C ALA A 365 17.66 -30.83 36.52
N GLY A 366 17.29 -29.80 35.74
CA GLY A 366 17.61 -28.41 36.02
C GLY A 366 16.52 -27.62 36.77
N ASP A 367 16.93 -26.65 37.58
CA ASP A 367 16.04 -25.58 38.13
C ASP A 367 15.83 -24.49 37.07
N ASN A 368 15.15 -24.83 35.97
CA ASN A 368 14.94 -23.94 34.83
C ASN A 368 13.48 -23.93 34.35
N PRO A 369 12.73 -22.82 34.54
CA PRO A 369 11.32 -22.74 34.14
C PRO A 369 11.11 -22.90 32.63
N VAL A 370 12.11 -22.55 31.80
CA VAL A 370 12.05 -22.76 30.35
C VAL A 370 12.15 -24.26 30.02
N GLY A 371 12.96 -25.02 30.76
CA GLY A 371 13.07 -26.47 30.61
C GLY A 371 11.72 -27.16 30.89
N TRP A 372 11.11 -26.89 32.04
CA TRP A 372 9.79 -27.45 32.37
C TRP A 372 8.69 -27.04 31.37
N ALA A 373 8.73 -25.80 30.87
CA ALA A 373 7.86 -25.33 29.80
C ALA A 373 8.04 -26.13 28.49
N ILE A 374 9.27 -26.52 28.15
CA ILE A 374 9.57 -27.37 26.99
C ILE A 374 8.95 -28.75 27.16
N VAL A 375 9.09 -29.36 28.33
CA VAL A 375 8.48 -30.67 28.64
C VAL A 375 6.96 -30.61 28.49
N ILE A 376 6.32 -29.54 28.98
CA ILE A 376 4.87 -29.35 28.80
C ILE A 376 4.52 -29.31 27.29
N LEU A 377 5.27 -28.59 26.46
CA LEU A 377 5.02 -28.58 25.01
C LEU A 377 5.20 -29.95 24.37
N LEU A 378 6.25 -30.69 24.74
CA LEU A 378 6.54 -32.03 24.22
C LEU A 378 5.51 -33.07 24.66
N ARG A 379 4.85 -32.89 25.81
CA ARG A 379 3.87 -33.84 26.37
C ARG A 379 2.41 -33.48 26.13
N THR A 380 2.12 -32.30 25.57
CA THR A 380 0.74 -31.85 25.30
C THR A 380 0.51 -31.42 23.86
N GLY A 381 1.58 -31.13 23.10
CA GLY A 381 1.49 -30.61 21.75
C GLY A 381 0.80 -29.25 21.62
N MET A 382 0.61 -28.51 22.72
CA MET A 382 -0.04 -27.19 22.66
C MET A 382 0.80 -26.18 21.88
N ARG A 383 0.16 -25.11 21.37
CA ARG A 383 0.93 -24.05 20.69
C ARG A 383 1.67 -23.21 21.71
N LYS A 384 2.85 -22.67 21.34
CA LYS A 384 3.63 -21.74 22.18
C LYS A 384 2.76 -20.67 22.85
N GLY A 385 1.95 -19.96 22.06
CA GLY A 385 1.09 -18.90 22.61
C GLY A 385 0.01 -19.41 23.56
N GLU A 386 -0.43 -20.67 23.44
CA GLU A 386 -1.38 -21.30 24.38
C GLU A 386 -0.69 -21.53 25.72
N LEU A 387 0.53 -22.09 25.73
CA LEU A 387 1.33 -22.24 26.96
C LEU A 387 1.59 -20.89 27.63
N LEU A 388 2.07 -19.92 26.87
CA LEU A 388 2.42 -18.59 27.39
C LEU A 388 1.19 -17.80 27.85
N GLY A 389 0.00 -18.17 27.36
CA GLY A 389 -1.27 -17.58 27.77
C GLY A 389 -2.00 -18.37 28.86
N LEU A 390 -1.48 -19.54 29.27
CA LEU A 390 -2.12 -20.40 30.26
C LEU A 390 -2.04 -19.76 31.63
N ARG A 391 -3.21 -19.47 32.23
CA ARG A 391 -3.33 -18.97 33.60
C ARG A 391 -3.48 -20.12 34.59
N LEU A 392 -3.13 -19.89 35.84
CA LEU A 392 -3.28 -20.90 36.92
C LEU A 392 -4.75 -21.29 37.12
N SER A 393 -5.68 -20.35 36.95
CA SER A 393 -7.14 -20.57 37.00
C SER A 393 -7.65 -21.51 35.90
N CYS A 394 -6.88 -21.71 34.83
CA CYS A 394 -7.19 -22.64 33.75
C CYS A 394 -6.66 -24.07 34.01
N ILE A 395 -6.10 -24.33 35.20
CA ILE A 395 -5.58 -25.64 35.58
C ILE A 395 -6.59 -26.31 36.51
N GLY A 396 -7.06 -27.51 36.12
CA GLY A 396 -8.05 -28.24 36.90
C GLY A 396 -7.52 -28.69 38.27
N PRO A 397 -8.42 -29.05 39.20
CA PRO A 397 -8.04 -29.54 40.53
C PRO A 397 -7.01 -30.67 40.46
N ARG A 398 -6.02 -30.65 41.36
CA ARG A 398 -4.88 -31.58 41.38
C ARG A 398 -4.08 -31.63 40.06
N ILE A 399 -4.13 -30.56 39.26
CA ILE A 399 -3.48 -30.44 37.96
C ILE A 399 -3.95 -31.56 37.03
N SER A 400 -5.24 -31.91 37.08
CA SER A 400 -5.77 -33.04 36.31
C SER A 400 -5.99 -32.69 34.83
N THR A 401 -6.31 -31.43 34.53
CA THR A 401 -6.65 -30.95 33.20
C THR A 401 -6.06 -29.57 32.92
N PHE A 402 -5.91 -29.24 31.63
CA PHE A 402 -5.69 -27.88 31.15
C PHE A 402 -6.88 -27.41 30.31
N SER A 403 -7.38 -26.21 30.61
CA SER A 403 -8.38 -25.50 29.82
C SER A 403 -7.70 -24.41 28.98
N ILE A 404 -7.60 -24.61 27.67
CA ILE A 404 -7.03 -23.63 26.74
C ILE A 404 -8.15 -22.73 26.25
N GLU A 405 -8.09 -21.44 26.63
CA GLU A 405 -9.13 -20.46 26.24
C GLU A 405 -8.57 -19.25 25.52
N LYS A 406 -7.31 -18.90 25.78
CA LYS A 406 -6.64 -17.72 25.23
C LYS A 406 -5.23 -18.07 24.76
N SER A 407 -4.66 -17.17 23.97
CA SER A 407 -3.30 -17.27 23.47
C SER A 407 -2.57 -15.94 23.67
N LEU A 408 -1.36 -16.00 24.23
CA LEU A 408 -0.51 -14.83 24.39
C LEU A 408 0.26 -14.54 23.09
N VAL A 409 0.14 -13.31 22.61
CA VAL A 409 0.81 -12.85 21.39
C VAL A 409 1.38 -11.44 21.58
N ARG A 410 2.52 -11.17 20.93
CA ARG A 410 2.99 -9.79 20.70
C ARG A 410 2.48 -9.30 19.36
N ILE A 411 1.70 -8.23 19.35
CA ILE A 411 1.14 -7.63 18.13
C ILE A 411 1.26 -6.10 18.16
N TYR A 412 1.16 -5.48 16.98
CA TYR A 412 0.95 -4.03 16.89
C TYR A 412 -0.36 -3.67 17.57
N HIS A 413 -0.42 -2.50 18.22
CA HIS A 413 -1.64 -2.03 18.87
C HIS A 413 -2.81 -2.05 17.88
N PRO A 414 -3.77 -2.97 18.03
CA PRO A 414 -4.90 -3.07 17.12
C PRO A 414 -5.92 -1.97 17.46
N ASN A 415 -6.82 -1.67 16.53
CA ASN A 415 -7.98 -0.87 16.87
C ASN A 415 -9.03 -1.73 17.62
N LYS A 416 -9.89 -1.09 18.42
CA LYS A 416 -10.87 -1.82 19.24
C LYS A 416 -11.89 -2.63 18.43
N GLN A 417 -12.23 -2.19 17.22
CA GLN A 417 -13.21 -2.90 16.36
C GLN A 417 -12.66 -4.21 15.79
N GLN A 418 -11.37 -4.23 15.43
CA GLN A 418 -10.69 -5.39 14.85
C GLN A 418 -10.45 -6.51 15.86
N ALA A 419 -10.24 -6.15 17.12
CA ALA A 419 -9.65 -7.01 18.13
C ALA A 419 -10.35 -6.78 19.49
N ALA A 420 -11.68 -6.80 19.49
CA ALA A 420 -12.50 -6.56 20.68
C ALA A 420 -12.25 -7.60 21.79
N ASP A 421 -11.85 -8.80 21.39
CA ASP A 421 -11.51 -9.96 22.21
C ASP A 421 -10.02 -10.05 22.57
N TYR A 422 -9.22 -9.02 22.24
CA TYR A 422 -7.81 -8.92 22.64
C TYR A 422 -7.63 -7.97 23.81
N GLU A 423 -7.09 -8.51 24.91
CA GLU A 423 -6.80 -7.82 26.15
C GLU A 423 -5.30 -7.51 26.23
N ARG A 424 -4.93 -6.23 26.36
CA ARG A 424 -3.53 -5.85 26.55
C ARG A 424 -3.10 -6.14 27.98
N ILE A 425 -2.03 -6.92 28.15
CA ILE A 425 -1.58 -7.34 29.48
C ILE A 425 -0.29 -6.67 29.94
N ASP A 426 0.52 -6.11 29.03
CA ASP A 426 1.76 -5.41 29.38
C ASP A 426 1.51 -3.94 29.76
N THR A 427 0.76 -3.73 30.83
CA THR A 427 0.44 -2.40 31.38
C THR A 427 1.68 -1.64 31.85
N TRP A 428 2.74 -2.36 32.23
CA TRP A 428 4.05 -1.77 32.58
C TRP A 428 4.83 -1.25 31.38
N ALA A 429 4.47 -1.64 30.15
CA ALA A 429 5.17 -1.21 28.95
C ALA A 429 4.63 0.14 28.44
N LYS A 430 5.54 1.04 28.08
CA LYS A 430 5.19 2.38 27.55
C LYS A 430 4.25 2.26 26.35
N THR A 431 3.13 2.97 26.38
CA THR A 431 2.10 2.97 25.31
C THR A 431 2.60 3.48 23.97
N ARG A 432 3.71 4.23 23.94
CA ARG A 432 4.38 4.68 22.72
C ARG A 432 5.05 3.56 21.91
N ASN A 433 5.23 2.38 22.49
CA ASN A 433 5.79 1.24 21.77
C ASN A 433 4.88 0.88 20.60
N LYS A 434 5.46 0.40 19.50
CA LYS A 434 4.65 0.03 18.32
C LYS A 434 3.86 -1.27 18.53
N THR A 435 4.29 -2.10 19.48
CA THR A 435 3.70 -3.40 19.81
C THR A 435 3.50 -3.55 21.31
N GLY A 436 2.54 -4.39 21.69
CA GLY A 436 2.29 -4.81 23.07
C GLY A 436 2.01 -6.30 23.16
N LEU A 437 1.97 -6.81 24.38
CA LEU A 437 1.51 -8.16 24.72
C LEU A 437 0.00 -8.17 24.90
N TYR A 438 -0.65 -9.07 24.18
CA TYR A 438 -2.09 -9.24 24.21
C TYR A 438 -2.45 -10.71 24.44
N LEU A 439 -3.40 -10.94 25.32
CA LEU A 439 -4.18 -12.17 25.35
C LEU A 439 -5.34 -12.04 24.38
N GLY A 440 -5.47 -12.96 23.44
CA GLY A 440 -6.60 -13.01 22.52
C GLY A 440 -7.11 -14.42 22.32
N PRO A 441 -8.11 -14.61 21.45
CA PRO A 441 -8.62 -15.94 21.14
C PRO A 441 -7.52 -16.81 20.51
N PRO A 442 -7.58 -18.13 20.73
CA PRO A 442 -6.74 -19.10 20.04
C PRO A 442 -6.84 -18.98 18.51
N LYS A 443 -5.89 -19.60 17.80
CA LYS A 443 -5.79 -19.48 16.33
C LYS A 443 -7.02 -19.99 15.58
N THR A 444 -7.71 -20.98 16.14
CA THR A 444 -8.94 -21.57 15.62
C THR A 444 -9.89 -21.83 16.78
N GLU A 445 -11.20 -21.89 16.53
CA GLU A 445 -12.20 -22.23 17.56
C GLU A 445 -11.92 -23.59 18.20
N SER A 446 -11.52 -24.58 17.39
CA SER A 446 -11.08 -25.91 17.83
C SER A 446 -9.87 -25.93 18.77
N SER A 447 -9.20 -24.78 18.96
CA SER A 447 -8.07 -24.67 19.89
C SER A 447 -8.55 -24.31 21.29
N SER A 448 -9.77 -23.80 21.44
CA SER A 448 -10.43 -23.66 22.73
C SER A 448 -10.92 -25.04 23.18
N ARG A 449 -10.31 -25.60 24.22
CA ARG A 449 -10.49 -27.01 24.60
C ARG A 449 -10.04 -27.30 26.02
N CYS A 450 -10.57 -28.35 26.62
CA CYS A 450 -10.12 -28.89 27.89
C CYS A 450 -9.62 -30.32 27.69
N PHE A 451 -8.43 -30.66 28.21
CA PHE A 451 -7.88 -32.01 28.07
C PHE A 451 -7.10 -32.46 29.31
N PRO A 452 -7.05 -33.78 29.59
CA PRO A 452 -6.32 -34.32 30.73
C PRO A 452 -4.80 -34.23 30.53
N VAL A 453 -4.05 -34.08 31.62
CA VAL A 453 -2.59 -34.02 31.59
C VAL A 453 -1.93 -35.17 32.35
N GLY A 454 -0.83 -35.67 31.80
CA GLY A 454 -0.07 -36.80 32.35
C GLY A 454 0.81 -36.44 33.54
N ARG A 455 1.42 -37.46 34.18
CA ARG A 455 2.23 -37.31 35.40
C ARG A 455 3.39 -36.32 35.25
N GLN A 456 4.16 -36.40 34.16
CA GLN A 456 5.29 -35.49 33.93
C GLN A 456 4.84 -34.03 33.80
N VAL A 457 3.71 -33.77 33.13
CA VAL A 457 3.15 -32.40 33.03
C VAL A 457 2.76 -31.88 34.42
N LYS A 458 2.15 -32.72 35.27
CA LYS A 458 1.81 -32.35 36.66
C LYS A 458 3.05 -31.96 37.46
N GLU A 459 4.14 -32.69 37.29
CA GLU A 459 5.41 -32.40 37.94
C GLU A 459 6.00 -31.07 37.46
N CYS A 460 6.06 -30.82 36.15
CA CYS A 460 6.49 -29.54 35.60
C CYS A 460 5.66 -28.36 36.11
N VAL A 461 4.33 -28.51 36.22
CA VAL A 461 3.44 -27.48 36.77
C VAL A 461 3.77 -27.21 38.24
N ARG A 462 3.99 -28.24 39.06
CA ARG A 462 4.40 -28.06 40.47
C ARG A 462 5.73 -27.33 40.57
N ASN A 463 6.71 -27.69 39.75
CA ASN A 463 8.01 -27.02 39.73
C ASN A 463 7.87 -25.55 39.32
N LEU A 464 7.03 -25.25 38.33
CA LEU A 464 6.74 -23.87 37.94
C LEU A 464 6.04 -23.08 39.05
N ILE A 465 5.07 -23.67 39.76
CA ILE A 465 4.42 -23.03 40.91
C ILE A 465 5.44 -22.78 42.03
N ALA A 466 6.23 -23.78 42.41
CA ALA A 466 7.26 -23.66 43.43
C ALA A 466 8.31 -22.59 43.08
N TYR A 467 8.69 -22.50 41.80
CA TYR A 467 9.57 -21.44 41.31
C TYR A 467 8.96 -20.05 41.47
N GLN A 468 7.66 -19.90 41.19
CA GLN A 468 6.95 -18.63 41.43
C GLN A 468 6.87 -18.29 42.91
N GLU A 469 6.54 -19.25 43.78
CA GLU A 469 6.48 -19.07 45.23
C GLU A 469 7.86 -18.69 45.81
N LYS A 470 8.94 -19.28 45.30
CA LYS A 470 10.33 -18.91 45.65
C LYS A 470 10.64 -17.46 45.29
N LEU A 471 10.16 -16.97 44.13
CA LEU A 471 10.33 -15.57 43.73
C LEU A 471 9.46 -14.61 44.54
N LEU A 472 8.26 -15.03 44.94
CA LEU A 472 7.31 -14.25 45.74
C LEU A 472 7.68 -14.19 47.23
N GLY A 473 8.30 -15.25 47.77
CA GLY A 473 8.55 -15.42 49.20
C GLY A 473 7.31 -15.88 50.00
N HIS A 474 6.19 -16.15 49.33
CA HIS A 474 4.94 -16.65 49.92
C HIS A 474 4.14 -17.45 48.89
N SER A 475 3.03 -18.05 49.29
CA SER A 475 2.21 -18.84 48.38
C SER A 475 1.56 -17.98 47.30
N ILE A 476 1.43 -18.52 46.08
CA ILE A 476 0.76 -17.87 44.95
C ILE A 476 -0.72 -17.53 45.25
N GLU A 477 -1.37 -18.29 46.13
CA GLU A 477 -2.76 -18.05 46.55
C GLU A 477 -2.93 -16.73 47.31
N GLN A 478 -1.86 -16.27 47.96
CA GLN A 478 -1.86 -15.07 48.81
C GLN A 478 -1.53 -13.79 48.04
N CYS A 479 -1.38 -13.83 46.70
CA CYS A 479 -0.94 -12.70 45.90
C CYS A 479 -2.10 -11.76 45.51
N PRO A 480 -2.20 -10.52 46.06
CA PRO A 480 -3.40 -9.68 45.97
C PRO A 480 -3.72 -9.13 44.57
N ASN A 481 -2.76 -9.14 43.64
CA ASN A 481 -2.94 -8.58 42.29
C ASN A 481 -2.83 -9.62 41.16
N HIS A 482 -2.49 -10.88 41.49
CA HIS A 482 -2.23 -11.90 40.48
C HIS A 482 -2.80 -13.29 40.81
N GLY A 483 -2.89 -13.70 42.09
CA GLY A 483 -3.55 -14.95 42.53
C GLY A 483 -3.56 -16.12 41.51
N LEU A 484 -4.75 -16.71 41.30
CA LEU A 484 -4.98 -17.71 40.26
C LEU A 484 -5.07 -17.11 38.84
N ASP A 485 -5.21 -15.79 38.69
CA ASP A 485 -5.19 -15.14 37.38
C ASP A 485 -3.78 -14.93 36.81
N ASN A 486 -2.74 -15.36 37.54
CA ASN A 486 -1.37 -15.31 37.09
C ASN A 486 -1.09 -16.33 35.99
N PHE A 487 -0.05 -16.07 35.21
CA PHE A 487 0.41 -16.99 34.16
C PHE A 487 1.17 -18.16 34.78
N LEU A 488 1.01 -19.36 34.19
CA LEU A 488 1.77 -20.54 34.61
C LEU A 488 3.29 -20.33 34.41
N LEU A 489 3.67 -19.70 33.30
CA LEU A 489 5.07 -19.38 33.02
C LEU A 489 5.32 -17.87 33.13
N VAL A 490 6.21 -17.50 34.05
CA VAL A 490 6.60 -16.11 34.30
C VAL A 490 8.11 -15.93 34.21
N THR A 491 8.51 -14.68 34.01
CA THR A 491 9.90 -14.21 34.13
C THR A 491 10.28 -14.02 35.61
N PRO A 492 11.57 -13.84 35.95
CA PRO A 492 11.99 -13.52 37.32
C PRO A 492 11.32 -12.27 37.93
N LEU A 493 10.79 -11.38 37.08
CA LEU A 493 10.03 -10.20 37.50
C LEU A 493 8.53 -10.50 37.68
N LEU A 494 8.13 -11.78 37.73
CA LEU A 494 6.74 -12.26 37.83
C LEU A 494 5.82 -11.73 36.72
N ARG A 495 6.40 -11.44 35.56
CA ARG A 495 5.66 -11.01 34.36
C ARG A 495 5.50 -12.16 33.38
N PRO A 496 4.42 -12.20 32.58
CA PRO A 496 4.26 -13.16 31.49
C PRO A 496 5.45 -13.15 30.55
N TYR A 497 5.81 -14.33 30.05
CA TYR A 497 6.90 -14.46 29.11
C TYR A 497 6.58 -13.84 27.75
N ASP A 498 7.49 -13.01 27.25
CA ASP A 498 7.39 -12.52 25.88
C ASP A 498 7.57 -13.69 24.88
N PRO A 499 6.70 -13.84 23.85
CA PRO A 499 6.80 -14.94 22.91
C PRO A 499 8.12 -15.01 22.12
N LYS A 500 8.81 -13.88 21.90
CA LYS A 500 10.11 -13.84 21.24
C LYS A 500 11.21 -14.21 22.23
N ALA A 501 11.18 -13.66 23.45
CA ALA A 501 12.14 -14.02 24.49
C ALA A 501 12.10 -15.52 24.82
N PHE A 502 10.90 -16.11 24.90
CA PHE A 502 10.76 -17.55 25.10
C PHE A 502 11.39 -18.36 23.96
N GLU A 503 11.27 -17.90 22.72
CA GLU A 503 11.85 -18.57 21.55
C GLU A 503 13.38 -18.49 21.53
N GLU A 504 13.94 -17.36 21.96
CA GLU A 504 15.38 -17.19 22.13
C GLU A 504 15.92 -18.11 23.23
N HIS A 505 15.24 -18.18 24.38
CA HIS A 505 15.63 -19.05 25.48
C HIS A 505 15.42 -20.54 25.17
N PHE A 506 14.37 -20.89 24.43
CA PHE A 506 14.16 -22.23 23.89
C PHE A 506 15.35 -22.66 23.03
N LYS A 507 15.78 -21.83 22.08
CA LYS A 507 16.93 -22.14 21.23
C LYS A 507 18.23 -22.27 22.04
N LYS A 508 18.41 -21.43 23.06
CA LYS A 508 19.55 -21.53 23.96
C LYS A 508 19.56 -22.88 24.69
N PHE A 509 18.41 -23.32 25.20
CA PHE A 509 18.26 -24.60 25.87
C PHE A 509 18.56 -25.78 24.92
N LEU A 510 18.04 -25.75 23.70
CA LEU A 510 18.35 -26.77 22.68
C LEU A 510 19.85 -26.84 22.38
N SER A 511 20.50 -25.69 22.21
CA SER A 511 21.93 -25.63 21.93
C SER A 511 22.78 -26.21 23.07
N GLN A 512 22.33 -26.09 24.33
CA GLN A 512 23.01 -26.71 25.47
C GLN A 512 22.90 -28.24 25.45
N CYS A 513 21.85 -28.78 24.84
CA CYS A 513 21.64 -30.21 24.64
C CYS A 513 22.23 -30.72 23.32
N GLY A 514 22.98 -29.90 22.57
CA GLY A 514 23.55 -30.28 21.27
C GLY A 514 22.52 -30.42 20.14
N ILE A 515 21.29 -29.91 20.32
CA ILE A 515 20.21 -30.00 19.33
C ILE A 515 20.09 -28.67 18.56
N LEU A 516 20.14 -28.74 17.23
CA LEU A 516 20.06 -27.59 16.33
C LEU A 516 18.83 -27.68 15.42
N ASP A 517 18.47 -26.56 14.80
CA ASP A 517 17.42 -26.45 13.76
C ASP A 517 16.00 -26.86 14.14
N ILE A 518 15.72 -27.02 15.44
CA ILE A 518 14.37 -27.27 15.93
C ILE A 518 13.68 -25.98 16.38
N SER A 519 12.44 -25.79 15.93
CA SER A 519 11.61 -24.65 16.32
C SER A 519 10.69 -25.01 17.49
N VAL A 520 10.16 -24.00 18.19
CA VAL A 520 9.13 -24.25 19.22
C VAL A 520 7.89 -24.92 18.62
N HIS A 521 7.57 -24.69 17.34
CA HIS A 521 6.43 -25.36 16.71
C HIS A 521 6.70 -26.83 16.41
N SER A 522 7.98 -27.21 16.26
CA SER A 522 8.38 -28.59 16.04
C SER A 522 8.05 -29.49 17.22
N THR A 523 8.02 -28.99 18.47
CA THR A 523 7.60 -29.81 19.64
C THR A 523 6.19 -30.36 19.46
N ARG A 524 5.28 -29.56 18.90
CA ARG A 524 3.93 -30.00 18.55
C ARG A 524 3.92 -31.01 17.41
N HIS A 525 4.77 -30.81 16.41
CA HIS A 525 4.92 -31.78 15.32
C HIS A 525 5.43 -33.12 15.86
N SER A 526 6.50 -33.12 16.66
CA SER A 526 7.04 -34.30 17.33
C SER A 526 6.00 -34.99 18.20
N PHE A 527 5.30 -34.26 19.08
CA PHE A 527 4.22 -34.84 19.90
C PHE A 527 3.13 -35.49 19.05
N THR A 528 2.68 -34.81 17.99
CA THR A 528 1.60 -35.35 17.15
C THR A 528 2.05 -36.58 16.39
N THR A 529 3.29 -36.58 15.88
CA THR A 529 3.88 -37.74 15.19
C THR A 529 4.05 -38.92 16.16
N ASP A 530 4.68 -38.70 17.31
CA ASP A 530 4.92 -39.72 18.34
C ASP A 530 3.60 -40.37 18.82
N MET A 531 2.59 -39.56 19.12
CA MET A 531 1.27 -40.07 19.54
C MET A 531 0.57 -40.87 18.44
N LEU A 532 0.68 -40.47 17.17
CA LEU A 532 0.09 -41.22 16.05
C LEU A 532 0.86 -42.49 15.71
N GLU A 533 2.16 -42.52 15.99
CA GLU A 533 2.98 -43.72 15.85
C GLU A 533 2.60 -44.75 16.92
N LYS A 534 2.44 -44.31 18.16
CA LYS A 534 2.07 -45.15 19.31
C LYS A 534 0.59 -45.55 19.33
N PHE A 535 -0.31 -44.66 18.95
CA PHE A 535 -1.78 -44.85 19.02
C PHE A 535 -2.48 -44.41 17.72
N PRO A 536 -2.23 -45.10 16.59
CA PRO A 536 -2.76 -44.71 15.28
C PRO A 536 -4.30 -44.73 15.21
N GLU A 537 -4.95 -45.61 15.97
CA GLU A 537 -6.40 -45.74 16.08
C GLU A 537 -7.07 -44.54 16.77
N GLU A 538 -6.33 -43.81 17.60
CA GLU A 538 -6.82 -42.69 18.42
C GLU A 538 -6.71 -41.32 17.72
N LEU A 539 -6.72 -41.29 16.38
CA LEU A 539 -6.54 -40.06 15.61
C LEU A 539 -7.54 -38.96 16.00
N SER A 540 -8.77 -39.31 16.39
CA SER A 540 -9.77 -38.34 16.83
C SER A 540 -9.37 -37.67 18.14
N SER A 541 -9.02 -38.47 19.15
CA SER A 541 -8.59 -38.04 20.48
C SER A 541 -7.32 -37.19 20.40
N ILE A 542 -6.33 -37.62 19.61
CA ILE A 542 -5.09 -36.87 19.38
C ILE A 542 -5.39 -35.53 18.71
N SER A 543 -6.26 -35.50 17.69
CA SER A 543 -6.66 -34.27 17.00
C SER A 543 -7.34 -33.26 17.94
N GLU A 544 -8.12 -33.75 18.90
CA GLU A 544 -8.78 -32.94 19.93
C GLU A 544 -7.77 -32.38 20.93
N ILE A 545 -6.91 -33.22 21.54
CA ILE A 545 -5.86 -32.81 22.48
C ILE A 545 -4.94 -31.74 21.86
N VAL A 546 -4.58 -31.93 20.59
CA VAL A 546 -3.72 -31.01 19.86
C VAL A 546 -4.51 -29.76 19.44
N GLY A 547 -5.81 -29.86 19.15
CA GLY A 547 -6.66 -28.73 18.74
C GLY A 547 -6.51 -28.39 17.25
N HIS A 548 -6.50 -29.41 16.38
CA HIS A 548 -6.54 -29.23 14.93
C HIS A 548 -7.97 -29.02 14.43
N ALA A 549 -8.19 -27.95 13.65
CA ALA A 549 -9.50 -27.62 13.08
C ALA A 549 -9.98 -28.61 12.02
N SER A 550 -9.08 -29.41 11.44
CA SER A 550 -9.42 -30.48 10.51
C SER A 550 -8.54 -31.68 10.78
N LYS A 551 -9.17 -32.87 10.87
CA LYS A 551 -8.47 -34.15 11.01
C LYS A 551 -7.45 -34.38 9.90
N SER A 552 -7.68 -33.85 8.70
CA SER A 552 -6.71 -33.89 7.58
C SER A 552 -5.35 -33.27 7.93
N THR A 553 -5.31 -32.30 8.87
CA THR A 553 -4.06 -31.72 9.35
C THR A 553 -3.28 -32.72 10.20
N THR A 554 -4.00 -33.53 11.00
CA THR A 554 -3.44 -34.61 11.81
C THR A 554 -2.94 -35.76 10.93
N LEU A 555 -3.72 -36.15 9.90
CA LEU A 555 -3.31 -37.18 8.93
C LEU A 555 -1.98 -36.86 8.22
N ARG A 556 -1.63 -35.59 8.01
CA ARG A 556 -0.34 -35.21 7.42
C ARG A 556 0.87 -35.71 8.21
N TYR A 557 0.75 -35.81 9.54
CA TYR A 557 1.81 -36.35 10.40
C TYR A 557 1.88 -37.87 10.31
N ALA A 558 0.76 -38.52 10.01
CA ALA A 558 0.73 -39.98 9.84
C ALA A 558 1.44 -40.44 8.56
N HIS A 559 1.82 -39.59 7.61
CA HIS A 559 2.37 -40.02 6.31
C HIS A 559 3.89 -40.31 6.29
N GLY A 560 4.61 -40.09 7.39
CA GLY A 560 6.06 -40.37 7.53
C GLY A 560 6.45 -41.85 7.70
N ARG A 561 5.65 -42.78 7.14
CA ARG A 561 5.60 -44.20 7.51
C ARG A 561 6.73 -45.07 6.93
N GLU A 562 8.00 -44.70 6.90
CA GLU A 562 8.97 -45.64 6.30
C GLU A 562 9.15 -46.90 7.18
N LYS A 563 9.36 -46.74 8.50
CA LYS A 563 9.43 -47.88 9.44
C LYS A 563 8.15 -48.71 9.50
N LYS A 564 6.97 -48.06 9.49
CA LYS A 564 5.67 -48.75 9.55
C LYS A 564 5.29 -49.39 8.21
N LYS A 565 5.70 -48.82 7.08
CA LYS A 565 5.59 -49.49 5.78
C LYS A 565 6.47 -50.73 5.77
N ILE A 566 7.71 -50.65 6.26
CA ILE A 566 8.61 -51.81 6.37
C ILE A 566 7.95 -52.88 7.26
N GLN A 567 7.53 -52.55 8.48
CA GLN A 567 6.81 -53.50 9.35
C GLN A 567 5.53 -54.09 8.73
N LEU A 568 4.77 -53.30 7.96
CA LEU A 568 3.61 -53.80 7.23
C LEU A 568 4.01 -54.72 6.07
N MET A 569 5.08 -54.41 5.35
CA MET A 569 5.61 -55.26 4.29
C MET A 569 6.21 -56.55 4.85
N ASP A 570 6.86 -56.48 6.01
CA ASP A 570 7.41 -57.63 6.75
C ASP A 570 6.32 -58.47 7.44
N SER A 571 5.07 -57.97 7.49
CA SER A 571 3.91 -58.69 8.04
C SER A 571 3.15 -59.53 7.00
N PHE A 572 3.52 -59.41 5.72
CA PHE A 572 3.14 -60.33 4.65
C PHE A 572 4.24 -61.39 4.48
#